data_AF-A0A9P1JF71-F1
#
_entry.id   AF-A0A9P1JF71-F1
#
_cell.length_a   1.000
_cell.length_b   1.000
_cell.length_c   1.000
_cell.angle_alpha   90.00
_cell.angle_beta   90.00
_cell.angle_gamma   90.00
#
_symmetry.space_group_name_H-M   'P 1'
#
loop_
_entity.id
_entity.type
_entity.pdbx_description
1 polymer ?
#
loop_
_entity_poly.entity_id
_entity_poly.type
_entity_poly.pdbx_seq_one_letter_code
_entity_poly.pdbx_strand_id
1 'polypeptide(L)'
;MNLLNEFARIPVCGAISSYNTESEEEDMGPRVQTKLIKTKALMQGFIVSDYSDRFSEGAKQLAEWLKDGKLHYEETITEGFSNIPDAFLGLFKGENKGKQIIKV
;
A
#
# COMPACT_ATOMS: atom_id res chain seq x y z
N MET A 1 -9.39 14.31 -5.47
CA MET A 1 -10.07 13.49 -6.51
C MET A 1 -10.75 14.34 -7.58
N ASN A 2 -10.00 15.03 -8.43
CA ASN A 2 -10.60 15.81 -9.53
C ASN A 2 -10.34 15.20 -10.91
N LEU A 3 -9.58 14.09 -10.95
CA LEU A 3 -9.08 13.45 -12.17
C LEU A 3 -9.62 12.02 -12.34
N LEU A 4 -10.77 11.73 -11.73
CA LEU A 4 -11.41 10.42 -11.90
C LEU A 4 -12.13 10.40 -13.26
N ASN A 5 -11.79 9.43 -14.10
CA ASN A 5 -12.54 9.11 -15.31
C ASN A 5 -13.92 8.52 -14.93
N GLU A 6 -14.87 8.56 -15.87
CA GLU A 6 -16.10 7.80 -15.70
C GLU A 6 -15.80 6.31 -15.48
N PHE A 7 -16.51 5.68 -14.54
CA PHE A 7 -16.38 4.29 -14.12
C PHE A 7 -15.01 3.91 -13.53
N ALA A 8 -14.26 4.88 -13.00
CA ALA A 8 -13.00 4.62 -12.31
C ALA A 8 -13.16 3.62 -11.14
N ARG A 9 -12.09 2.89 -10.84
CA ARG A 9 -11.99 1.96 -9.70
C ARG A 9 -10.86 2.39 -8.78
N ILE A 10 -11.14 2.45 -7.49
CA ILE A 10 -10.23 2.94 -6.45
C ILE A 10 -10.09 1.83 -5.39
N PRO A 11 -9.08 0.95 -5.51
CA PRO A 11 -8.78 -0.03 -4.48
C PRO A 11 -8.16 0.67 -3.26
N VAL A 12 -8.77 0.48 -2.09
CA VAL A 12 -8.32 1.09 -0.83
C VAL A 12 -7.54 0.05 -0.04
N CYS A 13 -6.21 0.07 -0.19
CA CYS A 13 -5.30 -0.88 0.46
C CYS A 13 -4.87 -0.45 1.87
N GLY A 14 -4.94 0.85 2.17
CA GLY A 14 -4.47 1.41 3.43
C GLY A 14 -4.55 2.95 3.45
N ALA A 15 -4.14 3.53 4.58
CA ALA A 15 -4.24 4.96 4.87
C ALA A 15 -3.02 5.46 5.68
N ILE A 16 -1.81 5.22 5.18
CA ILE A 16 -0.55 5.45 5.94
C ILE A 16 -0.38 6.88 6.46
N SER A 17 -0.97 7.88 5.77
CA SER A 17 -0.98 9.28 6.20
C SER A 17 -1.65 9.48 7.57
N SER A 18 -2.56 8.58 7.94
CA SER A 18 -3.39 8.70 9.14
C SER A 18 -2.96 7.74 10.25
N TYR A 19 -1.96 6.87 10.03
CA TYR A 19 -1.59 5.84 11.02
C TYR A 19 -1.02 6.40 12.33
N ASN A 20 -0.51 7.63 12.31
CA ASN A 20 0.09 8.30 13.46
C ASN A 20 -0.73 9.52 13.93
N THR A 21 -1.98 9.69 13.49
CA THR A 21 -2.86 10.75 14.01
C THR A 21 -3.27 10.43 15.45
N GLU A 22 -3.37 11.44 16.31
CA GLU A 22 -3.69 11.24 17.73
C GLU A 22 -5.19 11.11 17.98
N SER A 23 -6.02 11.55 17.03
CA SER A 23 -7.48 11.48 17.11
C SER A 23 -8.15 11.26 15.76
N GLU A 24 -9.37 10.72 15.77
CA GLU A 24 -10.20 10.59 14.57
C GLU A 24 -10.58 11.95 13.96
N GLU A 25 -10.59 13.02 14.78
CA GLU A 25 -10.88 14.39 14.35
C GLU A 25 -9.76 14.98 13.48
N GLU A 26 -8.54 14.44 13.59
CA GLU A 26 -7.40 14.80 12.74
C GLU A 26 -7.42 14.07 11.39
N ASP A 27 -8.07 12.90 11.31
CA ASP A 27 -8.18 12.10 10.08
C ASP A 27 -9.31 12.62 9.16
N MET A 28 -9.19 13.87 8.75
CA MET A 28 -10.20 14.55 7.93
C MET A 28 -9.83 14.57 6.44
N GLY A 29 -10.60 13.85 5.64
CA GLY A 29 -10.46 13.80 4.18
C GLY A 29 -11.48 14.65 3.40
N PRO A 30 -11.24 14.90 2.10
CA PRO A 30 -12.22 15.55 1.24
C PRO A 30 -13.50 14.71 1.11
N ARG A 31 -14.67 15.36 1.14
CA ARG A 31 -15.97 14.68 0.88
C ARG A 31 -16.01 14.13 -0.54
N VAL A 32 -15.99 12.81 -0.69
CA VAL A 32 -15.85 12.13 -2.00
C VAL A 32 -17.19 11.80 -2.68
N GLN A 33 -18.32 11.87 -1.97
CA GLN A 33 -19.62 11.37 -2.41
C GLN A 33 -20.05 11.94 -3.78
N THR A 34 -20.07 13.26 -3.91
CA THR A 34 -20.47 13.93 -5.17
C THR A 34 -19.57 13.53 -6.34
N LYS A 35 -18.29 13.25 -6.08
CA LYS A 35 -17.32 12.85 -7.11
C LYS A 35 -17.56 11.43 -7.56
N LEU A 36 -17.80 10.52 -6.62
CA LEU A 36 -18.17 9.13 -6.91
C LEU A 36 -19.47 9.06 -7.72
N ILE A 37 -20.50 9.84 -7.33
CA ILE A 37 -21.78 9.92 -8.04
C ILE A 37 -21.58 10.42 -9.48
N LYS A 38 -20.91 11.56 -9.66
CA LYS A 38 -20.69 12.15 -11.00
C LYS A 38 -19.91 11.23 -11.93
N THR A 39 -18.93 10.50 -11.40
CA THR A 39 -18.06 9.63 -12.19
C THR A 39 -18.54 8.19 -12.24
N LYS A 40 -19.58 7.80 -11.48
CA LYS A 40 -20.02 6.40 -11.32
C LYS A 40 -18.86 5.48 -10.89
N ALA A 41 -17.93 6.00 -10.07
CA ALA A 41 -16.73 5.30 -9.67
C ALA A 41 -16.97 4.34 -8.49
N LEU A 42 -16.24 3.22 -8.47
CA LEU A 42 -16.22 2.26 -7.37
C LEU A 42 -15.00 2.52 -6.48
N MET A 43 -15.24 2.75 -5.19
CA MET A 43 -14.20 2.80 -4.16
C MET A 43 -14.41 1.63 -3.21
N GLN A 44 -13.41 0.76 -3.06
CA GLN A 44 -13.56 -0.49 -2.31
C GLN A 44 -12.29 -0.84 -1.55
N GLY A 45 -12.45 -1.07 -0.24
CA GLY A 45 -11.41 -1.64 0.61
C GLY A 45 -11.20 -3.13 0.36
N PHE A 46 -10.00 -3.61 0.64
CA PHE A 46 -9.69 -5.03 0.63
C PHE A 46 -8.56 -5.32 1.62
N ILE A 47 -8.50 -6.56 2.12
CA ILE A 47 -7.40 -7.06 2.93
C ILE A 47 -6.81 -8.27 2.22
N VAL A 48 -5.49 -8.46 2.30
CA VAL A 48 -4.79 -9.57 1.62
C VAL A 48 -5.36 -10.95 1.99
N SER A 49 -5.87 -11.10 3.22
CA SER A 49 -6.48 -12.34 3.72
C SER A 49 -7.77 -12.72 2.99
N ASP A 50 -8.49 -11.74 2.42
CA ASP A 50 -9.73 -11.97 1.64
C ASP A 50 -9.48 -12.82 0.39
N TYR A 51 -8.21 -12.94 -0.05
CA TYR A 51 -7.77 -13.66 -1.25
C TYR A 51 -6.79 -14.79 -0.92
N SER A 52 -6.84 -15.31 0.31
CA SER A 52 -5.93 -16.36 0.79
C SER A 52 -6.02 -17.65 -0.04
N ASP A 53 -7.19 -17.99 -0.56
CA ASP A 53 -7.45 -19.11 -1.48
C ASP A 53 -6.70 -18.98 -2.81
N ARG A 54 -6.38 -17.76 -3.23
CA ARG A 54 -5.64 -17.45 -4.46
C ARG A 54 -4.18 -17.11 -4.24
N PHE A 55 -3.66 -17.23 -3.02
CA PHE A 55 -2.29 -16.85 -2.71
C PHE A 55 -1.26 -17.63 -3.54
N SER A 56 -1.46 -18.95 -3.70
CA SER A 56 -0.56 -19.80 -4.49
C SER A 56 -0.54 -19.43 -5.97
N GLU A 57 -1.68 -19.05 -6.53
CA GLU A 57 -1.80 -18.56 -7.91
C GLU A 57 -0.98 -17.28 -8.07
N GLY A 58 -1.18 -16.29 -7.19
CA GLY A 58 -0.48 -15.01 -7.23
C GLY A 58 1.03 -15.15 -7.04
N ALA A 59 1.47 -15.93 -6.06
CA ALA A 59 2.89 -16.16 -5.78
C ALA A 59 3.61 -16.78 -6.97
N LYS A 60 3.00 -17.78 -7.63
CA LYS A 60 3.56 -18.41 -8.83
C LYS A 60 3.73 -17.40 -9.96
N GLN A 61 2.69 -16.61 -10.24
CA GLN A 61 2.72 -15.62 -11.33
C GLN A 61 3.78 -14.53 -11.10
N LEU A 62 3.90 -14.03 -9.86
CA LEU A 62 4.90 -13.02 -9.50
C LEU A 62 6.33 -13.57 -9.64
N ALA A 63 6.55 -14.82 -9.22
CA ALA A 63 7.86 -15.47 -9.38
C ALA A 63 8.25 -15.66 -10.86
N GLU A 64 7.29 -16.01 -11.72
CA GLU A 64 7.49 -16.07 -13.17
C GLU A 64 7.87 -14.69 -13.74
N TRP A 65 7.15 -13.62 -13.38
CA TRP A 65 7.48 -12.27 -13.85
C TRP A 65 8.84 -11.79 -13.35
N LEU A 66 9.23 -12.13 -12.13
CA LEU A 66 10.55 -11.82 -11.60
C LEU A 66 11.65 -12.54 -12.39
N LYS A 67 11.48 -13.84 -12.64
CA LYS A 67 12.40 -14.64 -13.44
C LYS A 67 12.53 -14.13 -14.89
N ASP A 68 11.42 -13.71 -15.47
CA ASP A 68 11.35 -13.17 -16.84
C ASP A 68 11.86 -11.72 -16.95
N GLY A 69 12.23 -11.07 -15.84
CA GLY A 69 12.63 -9.67 -15.81
C GLY A 69 11.49 -8.67 -16.09
N LYS A 70 10.23 -9.11 -15.97
CA LYS A 70 9.03 -8.26 -16.10
C LYS A 70 8.64 -7.57 -14.79
N LEU A 71 9.15 -8.09 -13.68
CA LEU A 71 8.99 -7.51 -12.35
C LEU A 71 10.36 -7.16 -11.79
N HIS A 72 10.55 -5.89 -11.42
CA HIS A 72 11.70 -5.41 -10.70
C HIS A 72 11.31 -5.13 -9.25
N TYR A 73 12.23 -5.35 -8.33
CA TYR A 73 12.04 -5.06 -6.91
C TYR A 73 13.20 -4.21 -6.40
N GLU A 74 12.92 -3.43 -5.36
CA GLU A 74 13.90 -2.60 -4.67
C GLU A 74 13.70 -2.84 -3.17
N GLU A 75 14.79 -2.86 -2.43
CA GLU A 75 14.80 -3.11 -0.99
C GLU A 75 15.70 -2.08 -0.30
N THR A 76 15.27 -1.64 0.87
CA THR A 76 16.13 -0.96 1.83
C THR A 76 16.45 -1.95 2.94
N ILE A 77 17.71 -2.39 2.99
CA ILE A 77 18.16 -3.41 3.94
C ILE A 77 18.89 -2.73 5.10
N THR A 78 18.37 -2.91 6.32
CA THR A 78 19.04 -2.52 7.57
C THR A 78 19.58 -3.76 8.25
N GLU A 79 20.86 -3.76 8.60
CA GLU A 79 21.51 -4.88 9.30
C GLU A 79 21.36 -4.75 10.82
N GLY A 80 21.14 -5.87 11.50
CA GLY A 80 21.09 -5.97 12.96
C GLY A 80 19.69 -5.79 13.56
N PHE A 81 19.30 -6.74 14.42
CA PHE A 81 18.02 -6.73 15.12
C PHE A 81 17.81 -5.46 15.98
N SER A 82 18.88 -4.94 16.57
CA SER A 82 18.83 -3.72 17.39
C SER A 82 18.33 -2.48 16.63
N ASN A 83 18.42 -2.49 15.29
CA ASN A 83 18.09 -1.35 14.44
C ASN A 83 16.63 -1.35 13.96
N ILE A 84 15.81 -2.30 14.40
CA ILE A 84 14.37 -2.35 14.09
C ILE A 84 13.65 -1.03 14.41
N PRO A 85 13.82 -0.40 15.59
CA PRO A 85 13.08 0.81 15.94
C PRO A 85 13.37 1.96 14.97
N ASP A 86 14.65 2.19 14.65
CA ASP A 86 15.06 3.26 13.73
C ASP A 86 14.54 3.00 12.32
N ALA A 87 14.65 1.77 11.81
CA ALA A 87 14.12 1.38 10.52
C ALA A 87 12.59 1.52 10.43
N PHE A 88 11.87 1.21 11.51
CA PHE A 88 10.42 1.36 11.58
C PHE A 88 10.01 2.84 11.60
N LEU A 89 10.71 3.69 12.34
CA LEU A 89 10.45 5.13 12.32
C LEU A 89 10.78 5.76 10.96
N GLY A 90 11.84 5.30 10.29
CA GLY A 90 12.22 5.73 8.95
C GLY A 90 11.13 5.48 7.89
N LEU A 91 10.35 4.41 8.04
CA LEU A 91 9.20 4.11 7.17
C LEU A 91 8.20 5.27 7.09
N PHE A 92 7.90 5.91 8.23
CA PHE A 92 6.94 7.02 8.30
C PHE A 92 7.53 8.37 7.88
N LYS A 93 8.86 8.44 7.76
CA LYS A 93 9.59 9.60 7.23
C LYS A 93 9.85 9.50 5.73
N GLY A 94 9.50 8.38 5.10
CA GLY A 94 9.76 8.11 3.69
C GLY A 94 11.25 7.90 3.38
N GLU A 95 12.03 7.43 4.36
CA GLU A 95 13.48 7.21 4.21
C GLU A 95 13.80 5.96 3.37
N ASN A 96 12.89 4.98 3.32
CA ASN A 96 13.07 3.74 2.58
C ASN A 96 12.81 3.92 1.07
N LYS A 97 13.66 3.31 0.25
CA LYS A 97 13.42 3.06 -1.16
C LYS A 97 13.10 1.58 -1.37
N GLY A 98 11.91 1.31 -1.88
CA GLY A 98 11.39 -0.05 -1.95
C GLY A 98 11.06 -0.64 -0.58
N LYS A 99 11.10 -1.96 -0.46
CA LYS A 99 10.69 -2.68 0.75
C LYS A 99 11.74 -2.55 1.86
N GLN A 100 11.34 -2.04 3.03
CA GLN A 100 12.18 -2.06 4.23
C GLN A 100 12.31 -3.51 4.76
N ILE A 101 13.55 -3.99 4.89
CA ILE A 101 13.93 -5.33 5.36
C ILE A 101 14.97 -5.21 6.47
N ILE A 102 14.85 -6.07 7.49
CA ILE A 102 15.87 -6.23 8.54
C ILE A 102 16.61 -7.52 8.30
N LYS A 103 17.94 -7.43 8.17
CA LYS A 103 18.84 -8.58 8.09
C LYS A 103 19.39 -8.85 9.49
N VAL A 104 18.96 -9.95 10.09
CA VAL A 104 19.34 -10.38 11.45
C VAL A 104 20.60 -11.22 11.42
#